data_AF-A0A818HA94-F1
#
_entry.id   AF-A0A818HA94-F1
#
_cell.length_a   1.000
_cell.length_b   1.000
_cell.length_c   1.000
_cell.angle_alpha   90.00
_cell.angle_beta   90.00
_cell.angle_gamma   90.00
#
_symmetry.space_group_name_H-M   'P 1'
#
loop_
_entity.id
_entity.type
_entity.pdbx_description
1 polymer ?
#
loop_
_entity_poly.entity_id
_entity_poly.type
_entity_poly.pdbx_seq_one_letter_code
_entity_poly.pdbx_strand_id
1 'polypeptide(L)'
;MAAAIPRHLLETLVNCPACSQRYNEPRVLPTCGHTVCTTCLENEWNHQESSLTINGDNDKLIHYCPVKSCRKEICSTINNYTDLPINQTVLDLIESCNFHVEATGQCHVCNQSPSFVKCSHCCLFVCFECANQHRREALTTLTNNINTLEQEYLTMNDQIDHARQKLIETRQKSIDTIRLHYTRLVDELRCAQITNEEIVERQSTICNNELELLIDEHKQRCEQINKAIQDLRTIITDWSTIEQFKQLQLKLTHLQEDIHEANEIFHERLPEMKIFEFDNDDYKKKIYNKHVDSPSQTDELVMINCKQNLAISNESTRNLHQDGMQYLLL
;
A
#
# COMPACT_ATOMS: atom_id res chain seq x y z
N MET A 1 -38.62 -3.15 22.03
CA MET A 1 -39.46 -4.07 21.22
C MET A 1 -39.64 -5.33 22.04
N ALA A 2 -40.86 -5.65 22.49
CA ALA A 2 -41.12 -6.94 23.14
C ALA A 2 -41.30 -7.99 22.03
N ALA A 3 -40.42 -8.99 22.00
CA ALA A 3 -40.60 -10.15 21.13
C ALA A 3 -41.88 -10.87 21.58
N ALA A 4 -42.81 -11.11 20.65
CA ALA A 4 -43.95 -11.97 20.93
C ALA A 4 -43.42 -13.38 21.22
N ILE A 5 -43.59 -13.86 22.46
CA ILE A 5 -43.22 -15.23 22.84
C ILE A 5 -44.03 -16.17 21.93
N PRO A 6 -43.39 -17.07 21.16
CA PRO A 6 -44.09 -18.06 20.35
C PRO A 6 -45.14 -18.78 21.20
N ARG A 7 -46.39 -18.87 20.71
CA ARG A 7 -47.53 -19.41 21.46
C ARG A 7 -47.26 -20.79 22.08
N HIS A 8 -46.50 -21.63 21.39
CA HIS A 8 -46.09 -22.96 21.89
C HIS A 8 -45.13 -22.88 23.11
N LEU A 9 -44.23 -21.89 23.17
CA LEU A 9 -43.38 -21.66 24.35
C LEU A 9 -44.18 -21.09 25.51
N LEU A 10 -45.17 -20.24 25.21
CA LEU A 10 -46.08 -19.70 26.22
C LEU A 10 -46.91 -20.81 26.85
N GLU A 11 -47.44 -21.74 26.05
CA GLU A 11 -48.18 -22.92 26.51
C GLU A 11 -47.35 -23.81 27.43
N THR A 12 -46.04 -23.97 27.17
CA THR A 12 -45.16 -24.72 28.10
C THR A 12 -44.90 -24.02 29.43
N LEU A 13 -45.02 -22.69 29.48
CA LEU A 13 -44.76 -21.89 30.69
C LEU A 13 -46.00 -21.78 31.61
N VAL A 14 -47.19 -21.89 31.05
CA VAL A 14 -48.47 -21.73 31.78
C VAL A 14 -49.16 -23.04 32.13
N ASN A 15 -48.61 -24.18 31.69
CA ASN A 15 -49.15 -25.51 31.95
C ASN A 15 -48.34 -26.24 33.03
N CYS A 16 -49.06 -26.95 33.89
CA CYS A 16 -48.51 -27.78 34.94
C CYS A 16 -47.83 -29.02 34.35
N PRO A 17 -46.54 -29.29 34.66
CA PRO A 17 -45.83 -30.45 34.15
C PRO A 17 -46.34 -31.80 34.70
N ALA A 18 -47.18 -31.80 35.73
CA ALA A 18 -47.76 -33.02 36.30
C ALA A 18 -49.04 -33.47 35.58
N CYS A 19 -49.96 -32.55 35.30
CA CYS A 19 -51.25 -32.85 34.64
C CYS A 19 -51.35 -32.37 33.19
N SER A 20 -50.35 -31.61 32.71
CA SER A 20 -50.33 -30.97 31.39
C SER A 20 -51.51 -30.01 31.12
N GLN A 21 -52.18 -29.55 32.18
CA GLN A 21 -53.25 -28.55 32.12
C GLN A 21 -52.75 -27.19 32.61
N ARG A 22 -53.46 -26.11 32.28
CA ARG A 22 -53.15 -24.76 32.78
C ARG A 22 -53.12 -24.76 34.31
N TYR A 23 -52.16 -24.07 34.92
CA TYR A 23 -52.01 -24.11 36.38
C TYR A 23 -53.29 -23.66 37.10
N ASN A 24 -53.66 -24.43 38.14
CA ASN A 24 -54.69 -24.09 39.10
C ASN A 24 -54.05 -24.05 40.49
N GLU A 25 -54.04 -22.86 41.12
CA GLU A 25 -53.31 -22.58 42.37
C GLU A 25 -51.89 -23.17 42.36
N PRO A 26 -50.99 -22.67 41.48
CA PRO A 26 -49.64 -23.21 41.34
C PRO A 26 -48.82 -23.01 42.62
N ARG A 27 -48.16 -24.06 43.11
CA ARG A 27 -47.24 -24.00 44.27
C ARG A 27 -45.82 -24.39 43.87
N VAL A 28 -44.83 -23.71 44.44
CA VAL A 28 -43.40 -23.95 44.16
C VAL A 28 -42.82 -24.93 45.16
N LEU A 29 -42.15 -25.96 44.65
CA LEU A 29 -41.43 -26.94 45.46
C LEU A 29 -40.02 -26.44 45.78
N PRO A 30 -39.63 -26.31 47.07
CA PRO A 30 -38.41 -25.63 47.47
C PRO A 30 -37.12 -26.37 47.06
N THR A 31 -37.16 -27.71 46.99
CA THR A 31 -35.97 -28.54 46.70
C THR A 31 -35.65 -28.67 45.21
N CYS A 32 -36.64 -28.48 44.34
CA CYS A 32 -36.48 -28.69 42.90
C CYS A 32 -36.92 -27.50 42.05
N GLY A 33 -37.55 -26.48 42.64
CA GLY A 33 -38.04 -25.29 41.95
C GLY A 33 -39.24 -25.55 41.01
N HIS A 34 -39.70 -26.79 40.88
CA HIS A 34 -40.86 -27.10 40.04
C HIS A 34 -42.12 -26.45 40.63
N THR A 35 -42.93 -25.94 39.73
CA THR A 35 -44.27 -25.44 40.05
C THR A 35 -45.29 -26.49 39.62
N VAL A 36 -46.27 -26.78 40.47
CA VAL A 36 -47.32 -27.78 40.22
C VAL A 36 -48.66 -27.30 40.80
N CYS A 37 -49.78 -27.77 40.25
CA CYS A 37 -51.11 -27.43 40.78
C CYS A 37 -51.29 -27.98 42.19
N THR A 38 -52.05 -27.25 43.01
CA THR A 38 -52.45 -27.72 44.36
C THR A 38 -53.16 -29.07 44.29
N THR A 39 -54.05 -29.27 43.31
CA THR A 39 -54.74 -30.56 43.10
C THR A 39 -53.81 -31.70 42.69
N CYS A 40 -52.71 -31.42 41.97
CA CYS A 40 -51.72 -32.43 41.63
C CYS A 40 -50.89 -32.84 42.85
N LEU A 41 -50.60 -31.88 43.74
CA LEU A 41 -49.92 -32.16 45.00
C LEU A 41 -50.79 -32.96 45.95
N GLU A 42 -52.05 -32.56 46.10
CA GLU A 42 -53.04 -33.27 46.91
C GLU A 42 -53.16 -34.75 46.51
N ASN A 43 -53.25 -35.03 45.21
CA ASN A 43 -53.32 -36.41 44.72
C ASN A 43 -52.07 -37.23 45.07
N GLU A 44 -50.86 -36.68 44.90
CA GLU A 44 -49.63 -37.40 45.26
C GLU A 44 -49.46 -37.57 46.77
N TRP A 45 -49.91 -36.60 47.57
CA TRP A 45 -49.88 -36.66 49.03
C TRP A 45 -50.83 -37.74 49.57
N ASN A 46 -52.06 -37.78 49.04
CA ASN A 46 -53.09 -38.74 49.42
C ASN A 46 -52.79 -40.18 48.93
N HIS A 47 -52.09 -40.33 47.79
CA HIS A 47 -51.67 -41.65 47.30
C HIS A 47 -50.55 -42.30 48.12
N GLN A 48 -49.79 -41.52 48.91
CA GLN A 48 -48.70 -42.05 49.75
C GLN A 48 -49.16 -42.46 51.16
N GLU A 49 -50.26 -41.92 51.66
CA GLU A 49 -50.89 -42.40 52.91
C GLU A 49 -51.41 -43.83 52.80
N SER A 50 -51.72 -44.33 51.59
CA SER A 50 -52.19 -45.71 51.40
C SER A 50 -51.08 -46.76 51.32
N SER A 51 -49.80 -46.38 51.42
CA SER A 51 -48.65 -47.28 51.24
C SER A 51 -47.73 -47.32 52.48
N LEU A 52 -48.31 -47.15 53.68
CA LEU A 52 -47.65 -47.38 54.95
C LEU A 52 -47.25 -48.86 55.10
N THR A 53 -45.97 -49.15 54.91
CA THR A 53 -45.35 -50.35 55.45
C THR A 53 -45.32 -50.21 56.97
N ILE A 54 -46.12 -51.03 57.65
CA ILE A 54 -46.02 -51.30 59.08
C ILE A 54 -44.60 -51.82 59.33
N ASN A 55 -43.71 -51.01 59.91
CA ASN A 55 -42.58 -51.44 60.74
C ASN A 55 -41.82 -50.24 61.35
N GLY A 56 -42.17 -49.86 62.59
CA GLY A 56 -41.22 -49.48 63.65
C GLY A 56 -40.42 -48.17 63.55
N ASP A 57 -40.83 -47.20 64.38
CA ASP A 57 -40.09 -46.04 64.91
C ASP A 57 -39.44 -45.03 63.93
N ASN A 58 -40.09 -43.86 63.87
CA ASN A 58 -39.74 -42.62 63.16
C ASN A 58 -40.00 -42.56 61.65
N ASP A 59 -41.14 -43.09 61.19
CA ASP A 59 -41.63 -42.88 59.83
C ASP A 59 -42.06 -41.42 59.61
N LYS A 60 -41.13 -40.58 59.15
CA LYS A 60 -41.48 -39.34 58.47
C LYS A 60 -42.06 -39.70 57.11
N LEU A 61 -43.29 -39.30 56.84
CA LEU A 61 -43.90 -39.40 55.51
C LEU A 61 -43.05 -38.59 54.53
N ILE A 62 -42.38 -39.25 53.57
CA ILE A 62 -41.51 -38.60 52.58
C ILE A 62 -42.31 -38.37 51.30
N HIS A 63 -42.52 -37.10 50.96
CA HIS A 63 -43.23 -36.70 49.76
C HIS A 63 -42.28 -36.32 48.62
N TYR A 64 -42.65 -36.70 47.40
CA TYR A 64 -41.83 -36.50 46.20
C TYR A 64 -42.51 -35.57 45.19
N CYS A 65 -41.70 -34.86 44.43
CA CYS A 65 -42.14 -34.02 43.33
C CYS A 65 -43.04 -34.80 42.35
N PRO A 66 -44.27 -34.32 42.03
CA PRO A 66 -45.19 -34.98 41.09
C PRO A 66 -44.69 -35.04 39.63
N VAL A 67 -43.66 -34.25 39.30
CA VAL A 67 -43.07 -34.24 37.95
C VAL A 67 -42.29 -35.54 37.74
N LYS A 68 -42.77 -36.37 36.80
CA LYS A 68 -42.27 -37.74 36.55
C LYS A 68 -40.75 -37.82 36.32
N SER A 69 -40.16 -36.80 35.68
CA SER A 69 -38.72 -36.72 35.41
C SER A 69 -37.88 -36.23 36.60
N CYS A 70 -38.50 -35.63 37.63
CA CYS A 70 -37.80 -35.04 38.76
C CYS A 70 -37.78 -35.95 39.99
N ARG A 71 -38.96 -36.33 40.51
CA ARG A 71 -39.15 -37.19 41.70
C ARG A 71 -38.23 -36.87 42.90
N LYS A 72 -37.75 -35.62 43.05
CA LYS A 72 -36.98 -35.18 44.22
C LYS A 72 -37.88 -35.04 45.44
N GLU A 73 -37.37 -35.34 46.62
CA GLU A 73 -38.07 -35.13 47.90
C GLU A 73 -38.43 -33.65 48.10
N ILE A 74 -39.65 -33.34 48.55
CA ILE A 74 -40.20 -31.98 48.58
C ILE A 74 -39.65 -31.14 49.73
N CYS A 75 -39.46 -31.72 50.92
CA CYS A 75 -38.69 -31.24 52.08
C CYS A 75 -39.21 -31.97 53.33
N SER A 76 -38.34 -32.45 54.21
CA SER A 76 -38.73 -33.18 55.43
C SER A 76 -39.32 -32.34 56.56
N THR A 77 -39.44 -31.02 56.38
CA THR A 77 -40.03 -30.08 57.35
C THR A 77 -41.44 -29.59 56.96
N ILE A 78 -41.95 -30.00 55.80
CA ILE A 78 -43.27 -29.59 55.29
C ILE A 78 -44.23 -30.75 55.49
N ASN A 79 -45.24 -30.53 56.34
CA ASN A 79 -46.21 -31.58 56.72
C ASN A 79 -47.49 -31.54 55.89
N ASN A 80 -47.78 -30.43 55.21
CA ASN A 80 -48.94 -30.28 54.34
C ASN A 80 -48.57 -29.56 53.04
N TYR A 81 -49.15 -29.98 51.92
CA TYR A 81 -48.98 -29.32 50.63
C TYR A 81 -49.51 -27.87 50.62
N THR A 82 -50.43 -27.51 51.51
CA THR A 82 -50.95 -26.15 51.66
C THR A 82 -49.92 -25.16 52.23
N ASP A 83 -48.88 -25.66 52.90
CA ASP A 83 -47.79 -24.85 53.46
C ASP A 83 -46.78 -24.42 52.39
N LEU A 84 -46.83 -25.01 51.20
CA LEU A 84 -45.96 -24.64 50.08
C LEU A 84 -46.36 -23.27 49.51
N PRO A 85 -45.40 -22.39 49.19
CA PRO A 85 -45.70 -21.06 48.68
C PRO A 85 -46.39 -21.12 47.31
N ILE A 86 -47.43 -20.29 47.13
CA ILE A 86 -48.06 -20.07 45.83
C ILE A 86 -47.08 -19.33 44.90
N ASN A 87 -47.00 -19.75 43.65
CA ASN A 87 -46.19 -19.11 42.62
C ASN A 87 -46.95 -17.92 42.00
N GLN A 88 -46.87 -16.75 42.65
CA GLN A 88 -47.53 -15.54 42.16
C GLN A 88 -47.06 -15.15 40.74
N THR A 89 -45.77 -15.32 40.43
CA THR A 89 -45.22 -15.00 39.10
C THR A 89 -45.91 -15.79 37.97
N VAL A 90 -46.26 -17.06 38.21
CA VAL A 90 -46.97 -17.89 37.22
C VAL A 90 -48.43 -17.45 37.08
N LEU A 91 -49.07 -17.02 38.18
CA LEU A 91 -50.42 -16.45 38.11
C LEU A 91 -50.43 -15.13 37.33
N ASP A 92 -49.49 -14.23 37.61
CA ASP A 92 -49.35 -12.96 36.89
C ASP A 92 -49.04 -13.20 35.40
N LEU A 93 -48.25 -14.24 35.08
CA LEU A 93 -48.00 -14.67 33.71
C LEU A 93 -49.26 -15.20 33.05
N ILE A 94 -50.05 -16.05 33.73
CA ILE A 94 -51.32 -16.57 33.24
C ILE A 94 -52.31 -15.43 32.96
N GLU A 95 -52.37 -14.44 33.84
CA GLU A 95 -53.18 -13.24 33.67
C GLU A 95 -52.67 -12.39 32.50
N SER A 96 -51.36 -12.20 32.39
CA SER A 96 -50.74 -11.48 31.27
C SER A 96 -50.89 -12.22 29.92
N CYS A 97 -50.99 -13.55 29.92
CA CYS A 97 -51.31 -14.32 28.72
C CYS A 97 -52.77 -14.13 28.27
N ASN A 98 -53.64 -13.63 29.14
CA ASN A 98 -55.01 -13.27 28.79
C ASN A 98 -55.12 -11.85 28.21
N PHE A 99 -54.02 -11.14 27.96
CA PHE A 99 -54.05 -9.95 27.11
C PHE A 99 -54.44 -10.37 25.69
N HIS A 100 -55.74 -10.27 25.42
CA HIS A 100 -56.26 -10.25 24.06
C HIS A 100 -55.59 -9.10 23.33
N VAL A 101 -54.73 -9.42 22.35
CA VAL A 101 -54.35 -8.43 21.35
C VAL A 101 -55.62 -8.15 20.55
N GLU A 102 -56.34 -7.12 20.95
CA GLU A 102 -57.54 -6.68 20.26
C GLU A 102 -57.17 -6.40 18.80
N ALA A 103 -57.98 -6.94 17.88
CA ALA A 103 -57.79 -6.69 16.47
C ALA A 103 -57.87 -5.18 16.23
N THR A 104 -56.82 -4.61 15.67
CA THR A 104 -56.73 -3.17 15.38
C THR A 104 -57.52 -2.77 14.13
N GLY A 105 -58.07 -3.75 13.42
CA GLY A 105 -58.79 -3.58 12.16
C GLY A 105 -58.61 -4.77 11.23
N GLN A 106 -58.80 -4.54 9.93
CA GLN A 106 -58.52 -5.51 8.87
C GLN A 106 -57.04 -5.41 8.43
N CYS A 107 -56.43 -6.54 8.08
CA CYS A 107 -55.09 -6.56 7.49
C CYS A 107 -55.05 -5.72 6.19
N HIS A 108 -54.14 -4.75 6.10
CA HIS A 108 -54.03 -3.87 4.93
C HIS A 108 -53.52 -4.59 3.67
N VAL A 109 -52.96 -5.79 3.80
CA VAL A 109 -52.39 -6.57 2.69
C VAL A 109 -53.41 -7.54 2.11
N CYS A 110 -53.99 -8.42 2.95
CA CYS A 110 -54.94 -9.44 2.46
C CYS A 110 -56.41 -9.02 2.56
N ASN A 111 -56.72 -8.00 3.37
CA ASN A 111 -58.08 -7.51 3.64
C ASN A 111 -59.08 -8.58 4.14
N GLN A 112 -58.61 -9.77 4.54
CA GLN A 112 -59.42 -10.92 4.96
C GLN A 112 -59.26 -11.27 6.43
N SER A 113 -58.03 -11.15 6.95
CA SER A 113 -57.71 -11.49 8.33
C SER A 113 -57.63 -10.24 9.20
N PRO A 114 -57.94 -10.32 10.50
CA PRO A 114 -57.72 -9.22 11.44
C PRO A 114 -56.24 -8.83 11.54
N SER A 115 -55.98 -7.53 11.70
CA SER A 115 -54.65 -6.99 11.93
C SER A 115 -54.32 -6.97 13.43
N PHE A 116 -53.11 -7.37 13.77
CA PHE A 116 -52.66 -7.45 15.17
C PHE A 116 -51.39 -6.63 15.43
N VAL A 117 -50.62 -6.33 14.38
CA VAL A 117 -49.33 -5.67 14.52
C VAL A 117 -49.13 -4.64 13.41
N LYS A 118 -48.53 -3.51 13.77
CA LYS A 118 -48.00 -2.54 12.80
C LYS A 118 -46.59 -2.97 12.40
N CYS A 119 -46.36 -3.23 11.12
CA CYS A 119 -45.05 -3.56 10.60
C CYS A 119 -44.12 -2.34 10.71
N SER A 120 -42.92 -2.50 11.27
CA SER A 120 -41.95 -1.41 11.40
C SER A 120 -41.26 -1.03 10.08
N HIS A 121 -41.24 -1.95 9.10
CA HIS A 121 -40.60 -1.71 7.81
C HIS A 121 -41.47 -0.84 6.89
N CYS A 122 -42.76 -1.18 6.75
CA CYS A 122 -43.68 -0.47 5.85
C CYS A 122 -44.76 0.35 6.57
N CYS A 123 -44.76 0.37 7.91
CA CYS A 123 -45.72 1.10 8.75
C CYS A 123 -47.19 0.67 8.58
N LEU A 124 -47.48 -0.47 7.94
CA LEU A 124 -48.83 -0.99 7.71
C LEU A 124 -49.30 -1.92 8.84
N PHE A 125 -50.60 -1.91 9.14
CA PHE A 125 -51.21 -2.88 10.06
C PHE A 125 -51.53 -4.19 9.32
N VAL A 126 -50.96 -5.29 9.78
CA VAL A 126 -50.96 -6.58 9.07
C VAL A 126 -51.37 -7.73 9.99
N CYS A 127 -51.91 -8.79 9.38
CA CYS A 127 -52.09 -10.08 10.05
C CYS A 127 -50.73 -10.82 10.15
N PHE A 128 -50.66 -11.85 11.00
CA PHE A 128 -49.43 -12.61 11.22
C PHE A 128 -48.89 -13.28 9.95
N GLU A 129 -49.76 -13.79 9.07
CA GLU A 129 -49.37 -14.43 7.81
C GLU A 129 -48.67 -13.43 6.88
N CYS A 130 -49.31 -12.29 6.63
CA CYS A 130 -48.75 -11.23 5.80
C CYS A 130 -47.48 -10.61 6.40
N ALA A 131 -47.43 -10.45 7.74
CA ALA A 131 -46.24 -9.97 8.43
C ALA A 131 -45.05 -10.93 8.22
N ASN A 132 -45.29 -12.24 8.35
CA ASN A 132 -44.26 -13.25 8.16
C ASN A 132 -43.79 -13.36 6.71
N GLN A 133 -44.72 -13.29 5.75
CA GLN A 133 -44.38 -13.27 4.33
C GLN A 133 -43.54 -12.04 3.99
N HIS A 134 -43.98 -10.85 4.41
CA HIS A 134 -43.26 -9.60 4.18
C HIS A 134 -41.86 -9.63 4.82
N ARG A 135 -41.73 -10.17 6.03
CA ARG A 135 -40.43 -10.36 6.69
C ARG A 135 -39.50 -11.26 5.87
N ARG A 136 -40.00 -12.36 5.31
CA ARG A 136 -39.20 -13.26 4.46
C ARG A 136 -38.72 -12.55 3.21
N GLU A 137 -39.62 -11.88 2.50
CA GLU A 137 -39.29 -11.13 1.29
C GLU A 137 -38.26 -10.02 1.57
N ALA A 138 -38.47 -9.22 2.61
CA ALA A 138 -37.54 -8.16 3.00
C ALA A 138 -36.15 -8.71 3.35
N LEU A 139 -36.08 -9.85 4.05
CA LEU A 139 -34.82 -10.52 4.35
C LEU A 139 -34.14 -11.04 3.08
N THR A 140 -34.87 -11.65 2.15
CA THR A 140 -34.33 -12.10 0.87
C THR A 140 -33.77 -10.94 0.05
N THR A 141 -34.50 -9.83 -0.04
CA THR A 141 -34.02 -8.61 -0.71
C THR A 141 -32.76 -8.07 -0.07
N LEU A 142 -32.71 -7.99 1.28
CA LEU A 142 -31.53 -7.53 2.00
C LEU A 142 -30.32 -8.45 1.75
N THR A 143 -30.51 -9.76 1.80
CA THR A 143 -29.45 -10.74 1.50
C THR A 143 -28.93 -10.58 0.07
N ASN A 144 -29.82 -10.40 -0.91
CA ASN A 144 -29.40 -10.19 -2.29
C ASN A 144 -28.59 -8.90 -2.44
N ASN A 145 -29.02 -7.80 -1.80
CA ASN A 145 -28.28 -6.54 -1.82
C ASN A 145 -26.89 -6.69 -1.17
N ILE A 146 -26.77 -7.43 -0.06
CA ILE A 146 -25.48 -7.72 0.58
C ILE A 146 -24.58 -8.48 -0.39
N ASN A 147 -25.09 -9.55 -1.02
CA ASN A 147 -24.31 -10.34 -1.98
C ASN A 147 -23.85 -9.48 -3.18
N THR A 148 -24.69 -8.57 -3.67
CA THR A 148 -24.31 -7.63 -4.74
C THR A 148 -23.19 -6.70 -4.29
N LEU A 149 -23.30 -6.11 -3.10
CA LEU A 149 -22.26 -5.25 -2.54
C LEU A 149 -20.94 -5.99 -2.30
N GLU A 150 -21.01 -7.25 -1.85
CA GLU A 150 -19.82 -8.10 -1.70
C GLU A 150 -19.14 -8.36 -3.05
N GLN A 151 -19.91 -8.64 -4.11
CA GLN A 151 -19.37 -8.85 -5.44
C GLN A 151 -18.75 -7.57 -6.04
N GLU A 152 -19.38 -6.42 -5.83
CA GLU A 152 -18.85 -5.11 -6.22
C GLU A 152 -17.55 -4.79 -5.48
N TYR A 153 -17.49 -5.07 -4.18
CA TYR A 153 -16.29 -4.91 -3.36
C TYR A 153 -15.12 -5.77 -3.88
N LEU A 154 -15.37 -7.05 -4.17
CA LEU A 154 -14.35 -7.94 -4.74
C LEU A 154 -13.84 -7.43 -6.09
N THR A 155 -14.74 -6.99 -6.97
CA THR A 155 -14.39 -6.41 -8.27
C THR A 155 -13.53 -5.16 -8.13
N MET A 156 -13.89 -4.27 -7.19
CA MET A 156 -13.11 -3.07 -6.90
C MET A 156 -11.72 -3.42 -6.36
N ASN A 157 -11.62 -4.43 -5.51
CA ASN A 157 -10.33 -4.89 -4.98
C ASN A 157 -9.42 -5.46 -6.09
N ASP A 158 -9.97 -6.26 -7.01
CA ASP A 158 -9.23 -6.78 -8.16
C ASP A 158 -8.73 -5.64 -9.07
N GLN A 159 -9.56 -4.60 -9.28
CA GLN A 159 -9.16 -3.40 -10.03
C GLN A 159 -8.03 -2.64 -9.35
N ILE A 160 -8.06 -2.51 -8.01
CA ILE A 160 -6.98 -1.89 -7.23
C ILE A 160 -5.69 -2.67 -7.38
N ASP A 161 -5.73 -3.99 -7.30
CA ASP A 161 -4.54 -4.84 -7.42
C ASP A 161 -3.98 -4.80 -8.86
N HIS A 162 -4.84 -4.80 -9.88
CA HIS A 162 -4.41 -4.58 -11.26
C HIS A 162 -3.77 -3.21 -11.46
N ALA A 163 -4.35 -2.14 -10.89
CA ALA A 163 -3.78 -0.80 -10.95
C ALA A 163 -2.41 -0.71 -10.26
N ARG A 164 -2.24 -1.37 -9.11
CA ARG A 164 -0.95 -1.48 -8.40
C ARG A 164 0.09 -2.20 -9.25
N GLN A 165 -0.27 -3.32 -9.86
CA GLN A 165 0.62 -4.09 -10.71
C GLN A 165 1.08 -3.26 -11.93
N LYS A 166 0.14 -2.57 -12.59
CA LYS A 166 0.45 -1.68 -13.72
C LYS A 166 1.37 -0.53 -13.33
N LEU A 167 1.22 0.02 -12.12
CA LEU A 167 2.11 1.05 -11.60
C LEU A 167 3.53 0.52 -11.40
N ILE A 168 3.68 -0.68 -10.84
CA ILE A 168 4.98 -1.35 -10.64
C ILE A 168 5.67 -1.57 -11.99
N GLU A 169 4.96 -2.11 -12.97
CA GLU A 169 5.50 -2.35 -14.32
C GLU A 169 5.92 -1.05 -15.02
N THR A 170 5.11 0.00 -14.91
CA THR A 170 5.42 1.30 -15.50
C THR A 170 6.66 1.91 -14.86
N ARG A 171 6.76 1.85 -13.53
CA ARG A 171 7.93 2.31 -12.78
C ARG A 171 9.19 1.55 -13.20
N GLN A 172 9.10 0.23 -13.33
CA GLN A 172 10.23 -0.60 -13.74
C GLN A 172 10.71 -0.25 -15.15
N LYS A 173 9.78 -0.13 -16.11
CA LYS A 173 10.10 0.31 -17.49
C LYS A 173 10.78 1.68 -17.53
N SER A 174 10.31 2.63 -16.71
CA SER A 174 10.94 3.94 -16.60
C SER A 174 12.37 3.84 -16.05
N ILE A 175 12.60 3.04 -15.01
CA ILE A 175 13.93 2.83 -14.43
C ILE A 175 14.87 2.23 -15.46
N ASP A 176 14.42 1.21 -16.21
CA ASP A 176 15.25 0.55 -17.22
C ASP A 176 15.57 1.48 -18.39
N THR A 177 14.63 2.35 -18.78
CA THR A 177 14.87 3.39 -19.79
C THR A 177 15.92 4.40 -19.33
N ILE A 178 15.82 4.87 -18.08
CA ILE A 178 16.80 5.79 -17.49
C ILE A 178 18.18 5.12 -17.42
N ARG A 179 18.26 3.88 -16.93
CA ARG A 179 19.52 3.12 -16.88
C ARG A 179 20.16 3.01 -18.26
N LEU A 180 19.39 2.64 -19.28
CA LEU A 180 19.88 2.53 -20.64
C LEU A 180 20.42 3.87 -21.18
N HIS A 181 19.73 4.97 -20.88
CA HIS A 181 20.19 6.31 -21.27
C HIS A 181 21.52 6.68 -20.60
N TYR A 182 21.65 6.46 -19.29
CA TYR A 182 22.89 6.72 -18.56
C TYR A 182 24.05 5.85 -19.05
N THR A 183 23.81 4.56 -19.34
CA THR A 183 24.85 3.69 -19.91
C THR A 183 25.37 4.22 -21.23
N ARG A 184 24.47 4.65 -22.15
CA ARG A 184 24.88 5.26 -23.42
C ARG A 184 25.71 6.53 -23.22
N LEU A 185 25.30 7.40 -22.31
CA LEU A 185 26.03 8.64 -22.04
C LEU A 185 27.43 8.37 -21.49
N VAL A 186 27.57 7.37 -20.61
CA VAL A 186 28.88 6.94 -20.10
C VAL A 186 29.76 6.40 -21.21
N ASP A 187 29.21 5.58 -22.11
CA ASP A 187 29.95 5.04 -23.26
C ASP A 187 30.38 6.17 -24.21
N GLU A 188 29.50 7.12 -24.52
CA GLU A 188 29.82 8.29 -25.36
C GLU A 188 30.92 9.16 -24.75
N LEU A 189 30.86 9.45 -23.45
CA LEU A 189 31.90 10.20 -22.74
C LEU A 189 33.23 9.46 -22.74
N ARG A 190 33.20 8.14 -22.55
CA ARG A 190 34.42 7.31 -22.60
C ARG A 190 35.04 7.31 -23.99
N CYS A 191 34.23 7.18 -25.05
CA CYS A 191 34.72 7.28 -26.42
C CYS A 191 35.34 8.66 -26.70
N ALA A 192 34.68 9.74 -26.29
CA ALA A 192 35.20 11.10 -26.46
C ALA A 192 36.52 11.30 -25.69
N GLN A 193 36.65 10.74 -24.49
CA GLN A 193 37.89 10.77 -23.72
C GLN A 193 39.03 10.07 -24.46
N ILE A 194 38.81 8.86 -24.97
CA ILE A 194 39.82 8.10 -25.74
C ILE A 194 40.25 8.91 -26.97
N THR A 195 39.31 9.48 -27.73
CA THR A 195 39.64 10.31 -28.90
C THR A 195 40.47 11.54 -28.52
N ASN A 196 40.17 12.19 -27.39
CA ASN A 196 40.97 13.32 -26.92
C ASN A 196 42.39 12.89 -26.51
N GLU A 197 42.54 11.75 -25.84
CA GLU A 197 43.84 11.17 -25.48
C GLU A 197 44.67 10.86 -26.74
N GLU A 198 44.06 10.25 -27.76
CA GLU A 198 44.71 9.99 -29.06
C GLU A 198 45.14 11.27 -29.79
N ILE A 199 44.34 12.34 -29.72
CA ILE A 199 44.68 13.64 -30.31
C ILE A 199 45.89 14.24 -29.59
N VAL A 200 45.91 14.21 -28.25
CA VAL A 200 47.03 14.71 -27.45
C VAL A 200 48.30 13.92 -27.73
N GLU A 201 48.24 12.59 -27.80
CA GLU A 201 49.38 11.73 -28.12
C GLU A 201 49.92 12.02 -29.54
N ARG A 202 49.03 12.19 -30.52
CA ARG A 202 49.41 12.55 -31.89
C ARG A 202 50.07 13.93 -31.95
N GLN A 203 49.52 14.92 -31.25
CA GLN A 203 50.11 16.26 -31.18
C GLN A 203 51.48 16.24 -30.50
N SER A 204 51.62 15.53 -29.39
CA SER A 204 52.90 15.32 -28.71
C SER A 204 53.95 14.71 -29.65
N THR A 205 53.57 13.68 -30.41
CA THR A 205 54.45 13.04 -31.40
C THR A 205 54.88 14.01 -32.50
N ILE A 206 53.95 14.82 -33.04
CA ILE A 206 54.26 15.82 -34.07
C ILE A 206 55.25 16.86 -33.52
N CYS A 207 54.96 17.43 -32.36
CA CYS A 207 55.84 18.41 -31.72
C CYS A 207 57.23 17.85 -31.45
N ASN A 208 57.34 16.61 -30.96
CA ASN A 208 58.64 15.97 -30.70
C ASN A 208 59.42 15.76 -32.00
N ASN A 209 58.78 15.31 -33.07
CA ASN A 209 59.42 15.14 -34.37
C ASN A 209 59.90 16.49 -34.95
N GLU A 210 59.10 17.55 -34.82
CA GLU A 210 59.49 18.90 -35.27
C GLU A 210 60.68 19.44 -34.47
N LEU A 211 60.74 19.17 -33.17
CA LEU A 211 61.89 19.53 -32.33
C LEU A 211 63.16 18.80 -32.74
N GLU A 212 63.07 17.48 -32.97
CA GLU A 212 64.20 16.68 -33.40
C GLU A 212 64.76 17.21 -34.72
N LEU A 213 63.90 17.53 -35.68
CA LEU A 213 64.30 18.15 -36.95
C LEU A 213 65.00 19.50 -36.73
N LEU A 214 64.47 20.37 -35.88
CA LEU A 214 65.08 21.67 -35.58
C LEU A 214 66.45 21.52 -34.90
N ILE A 215 66.58 20.57 -33.97
CA ILE A 215 67.84 20.25 -33.30
C ILE A 215 68.87 19.74 -34.32
N ASP A 216 68.47 18.84 -35.22
CA ASP A 216 69.35 18.28 -36.25
C ASP A 216 69.80 19.36 -37.25
N GLU A 217 68.90 20.22 -37.70
CA GLU A 217 69.22 21.37 -38.57
C GLU A 217 70.24 22.32 -37.89
N HIS A 218 70.01 22.68 -36.63
CA HIS A 218 70.89 23.57 -35.89
C HIS A 218 72.27 22.93 -35.64
N LYS A 219 72.29 21.63 -35.33
CA LYS A 219 73.53 20.86 -35.18
C LYS A 219 74.32 20.82 -36.49
N GLN A 220 73.66 20.56 -37.61
CA GLN A 220 74.30 20.57 -38.93
C GLN A 220 74.89 21.96 -39.25
N ARG A 221 74.16 23.04 -38.96
CA ARG A 221 74.66 24.41 -39.16
C ARG A 221 75.88 24.72 -38.27
N CYS A 222 75.85 24.28 -37.01
CA CYS A 222 77.00 24.37 -36.11
C CYS A 222 78.23 23.61 -36.64
N GLU A 223 78.06 22.42 -37.18
CA GLU A 223 79.14 21.63 -37.80
C GLU A 223 79.74 22.35 -39.03
N GLN A 224 78.90 22.95 -39.86
CA GLN A 224 79.35 23.75 -41.03
C GLN A 224 80.15 24.99 -40.61
N ILE A 225 79.66 25.74 -39.63
CA ILE A 225 80.37 26.89 -39.06
C ILE A 225 81.71 26.47 -38.48
N ASN A 226 81.75 25.38 -37.70
CA ASN A 226 82.99 24.85 -37.14
C ASN A 226 84.00 24.48 -38.22
N LYS A 227 83.55 23.85 -39.31
CA LYS A 227 84.41 23.55 -40.46
C LYS A 227 84.96 24.84 -41.09
N ALA A 228 84.12 25.84 -41.33
CA ALA A 228 84.55 27.12 -41.90
C ALA A 228 85.56 27.86 -40.99
N ILE A 229 85.40 27.79 -39.66
CA ILE A 229 86.37 28.32 -38.70
C ILE A 229 87.72 27.60 -38.84
N GLN A 230 87.73 26.26 -38.98
CA GLN A 230 88.97 25.51 -39.17
C GLN A 230 89.64 25.84 -40.51
N ASP A 231 88.86 25.94 -41.59
CA ASP A 231 89.37 26.35 -42.91
C ASP A 231 90.00 27.76 -42.84
N LEU A 232 89.36 28.71 -42.15
CA LEU A 232 89.92 30.04 -41.92
C LEU A 232 91.21 30.01 -41.09
N ARG A 233 91.28 29.17 -40.05
CA ARG A 233 92.51 29.02 -39.25
C ARG A 233 93.69 28.59 -40.11
N THR A 234 93.48 27.66 -41.04
CA THR A 234 94.52 27.25 -42.01
C THR A 234 94.90 28.39 -42.95
N ILE A 235 93.95 29.18 -43.44
CA ILE A 235 94.26 30.31 -44.33
C ILE A 235 95.00 31.43 -43.57
N ILE A 236 94.68 31.67 -42.29
CA ILE A 236 95.35 32.66 -41.43
C ILE A 236 96.82 32.30 -41.18
N THR A 237 97.23 31.04 -41.28
CA THR A 237 98.64 30.68 -41.17
C THR A 237 99.44 30.93 -42.45
N ASP A 238 98.77 31.13 -43.59
CA ASP A 238 99.38 31.12 -44.94
C ASP A 238 99.27 32.45 -45.73
N TRP A 239 98.75 33.53 -45.14
CA TRP A 239 98.63 34.82 -45.85
C TRP A 239 99.98 35.56 -45.97
N SER A 240 100.20 36.21 -47.11
CA SER A 240 101.46 36.93 -47.42
C SER A 240 101.24 38.36 -47.95
N THR A 241 99.98 38.78 -48.14
CA THR A 241 99.65 40.09 -48.70
C THR A 241 98.55 40.82 -47.90
N ILE A 242 98.56 42.15 -47.97
CA ILE A 242 97.56 43.02 -47.33
C ILE A 242 96.15 42.75 -47.88
N GLU A 243 96.02 42.40 -49.15
CA GLU A 243 94.72 42.10 -49.77
C GLU A 243 94.12 40.79 -49.24
N GLN A 244 94.95 39.75 -49.06
CA GLN A 244 94.53 38.50 -48.42
C GLN A 244 94.08 38.72 -46.97
N PHE A 245 94.73 39.62 -46.23
CA PHE A 245 94.32 39.98 -44.88
C PHE A 245 92.94 40.64 -44.83
N LYS A 246 92.64 41.57 -45.76
CA LYS A 246 91.31 42.18 -45.85
C LYS A 246 90.22 41.16 -46.20
N GLN A 247 90.51 40.22 -47.09
CA GLN A 247 89.59 39.14 -47.43
C GLN A 247 89.33 38.20 -46.23
N LEU A 248 90.36 37.95 -45.41
CA LEU A 248 90.22 37.19 -44.16
C LEU A 248 89.32 37.92 -43.15
N GLN A 249 89.50 39.23 -42.98
CA GLN A 249 88.63 40.04 -42.09
C GLN A 249 87.17 39.99 -42.53
N LEU A 250 86.90 40.14 -43.83
CA LEU A 250 85.54 40.06 -44.37
C LEU A 250 84.90 38.68 -44.10
N LYS A 251 85.63 37.59 -44.33
CA LYS A 251 85.13 36.23 -44.04
C LYS A 251 84.89 36.00 -42.55
N LEU A 252 85.70 36.59 -41.68
CA LEU A 252 85.51 36.50 -40.23
C LEU A 252 84.22 37.21 -39.79
N THR A 253 83.96 38.41 -40.33
CA THR A 253 82.73 39.15 -40.06
C THR A 253 81.50 38.38 -40.54
N HIS A 254 81.54 37.80 -41.74
CA HIS A 254 80.44 36.96 -42.23
C HIS A 254 80.18 35.73 -41.34
N LEU A 255 81.24 35.05 -40.86
CA LEU A 255 81.02 33.94 -39.92
C LEU A 255 80.46 34.39 -38.56
N GLN A 256 80.82 35.58 -38.09
CA GLN A 256 80.25 36.13 -36.86
C GLN A 256 78.76 36.44 -37.03
N GLU A 257 78.36 36.99 -38.19
CA GLU A 257 76.97 37.21 -38.56
C GLU A 257 76.21 35.89 -38.69
N ASP A 258 76.78 34.87 -39.35
CA ASP A 258 76.18 33.55 -39.52
C ASP A 258 75.94 32.84 -38.18
N ILE A 259 76.88 32.95 -37.23
CA ILE A 259 76.75 32.42 -35.86
C ILE A 259 75.62 33.12 -35.11
N HIS A 260 75.56 34.44 -35.21
CA HIS A 260 74.54 35.23 -34.54
C HIS A 260 73.15 34.88 -35.08
N GLU A 261 72.99 34.87 -36.40
CA GLU A 261 71.74 34.52 -37.08
C GLU A 261 71.30 33.07 -36.77
N ALA A 262 72.23 32.12 -36.77
CA ALA A 262 71.93 30.72 -36.43
C ALA A 262 71.37 30.56 -35.01
N ASN A 263 71.92 31.31 -34.06
CA ASN A 263 71.47 31.30 -32.67
C ASN A 263 70.14 32.02 -32.50
N GLU A 264 69.94 33.16 -33.17
CA GLU A 264 68.66 33.88 -33.14
C GLU A 264 67.53 33.03 -33.72
N ILE A 265 67.72 32.42 -34.89
CA ILE A 265 66.71 31.56 -35.52
C ILE A 265 66.36 30.37 -34.63
N PHE A 266 67.36 29.73 -34.01
CA PHE A 266 67.11 28.61 -33.10
C PHE A 266 66.33 29.05 -31.86
N HIS A 267 66.72 30.17 -31.23
CA HIS A 267 66.03 30.70 -30.06
C HIS A 267 64.66 31.30 -30.35
N GLU A 268 64.40 31.80 -31.57
CA GLU A 268 63.09 32.29 -32.01
C GLU A 268 62.13 31.15 -32.35
N ARG A 269 62.64 29.99 -32.78
CA ARG A 269 61.82 28.79 -33.06
C ARG A 269 61.60 27.88 -31.85
N LEU A 270 62.45 27.97 -30.83
CA LEU A 270 62.30 27.31 -29.53
C LEU A 270 61.08 27.73 -28.64
N PRO A 271 60.53 28.97 -28.68
CA PRO A 271 59.62 29.45 -27.64
C PRO A 271 58.20 28.90 -27.68
N GLU A 272 57.78 28.20 -28.73
CA GLU A 272 56.43 27.62 -28.80
C GLU A 272 56.35 26.17 -28.33
N MET A 273 57.47 25.55 -27.94
CA MET A 273 57.49 24.16 -27.44
C MET A 273 57.32 24.01 -25.93
N LYS A 274 57.03 25.11 -25.22
CA LYS A 274 56.52 25.09 -23.83
C LYS A 274 55.06 24.62 -23.73
N ILE A 275 54.55 23.95 -24.76
CA ILE A 275 53.19 23.41 -24.76
C ILE A 275 53.17 22.24 -23.76
N PHE A 276 52.20 22.28 -22.86
CA PHE A 276 51.90 21.33 -21.77
C PHE A 276 52.45 21.62 -20.38
N GLU A 277 52.88 22.85 -20.05
CA GLU A 277 52.59 23.31 -18.68
C GLU A 277 51.07 23.56 -18.60
N PHE A 278 50.33 22.50 -18.27
CA PHE A 278 48.89 22.57 -18.01
C PHE A 278 48.70 23.47 -16.79
N ASP A 279 48.40 24.75 -17.04
CA ASP A 279 48.14 25.71 -15.99
C ASP A 279 46.84 25.33 -15.27
N ASN A 280 46.99 24.54 -14.22
CA ASN A 280 45.91 23.90 -13.46
C ASN A 280 44.96 24.93 -12.81
N ASP A 281 45.37 26.20 -12.77
CA ASP A 281 44.61 27.29 -12.16
C ASP A 281 43.51 27.85 -13.08
N ASP A 282 43.66 27.76 -14.41
CA ASP A 282 42.67 28.33 -15.33
C ASP A 282 41.43 27.42 -15.50
N TYR A 283 41.61 26.11 -15.31
CA TYR A 283 40.51 25.13 -15.34
C TYR A 283 39.62 25.19 -14.08
N LYS A 284 40.22 25.46 -12.90
CA LYS A 284 39.46 25.62 -11.64
C LYS A 284 38.54 26.85 -11.67
N LYS A 285 38.93 27.93 -12.36
CA LYS A 285 38.09 29.13 -12.53
C LYS A 285 36.89 28.91 -13.45
N LYS A 286 37.02 28.06 -14.49
CA LYS A 286 35.92 27.80 -15.44
C LYS A 286 34.87 26.82 -14.91
N ILE A 287 35.24 25.86 -14.07
CA ILE A 287 34.28 24.89 -13.49
C ILE A 287 33.37 25.58 -12.45
N TYR A 288 33.89 26.52 -11.65
CA TYR A 288 33.08 27.22 -10.64
C TYR A 288 32.03 28.17 -11.23
N ASN A 289 32.23 28.70 -12.44
CA ASN A 289 31.32 29.68 -13.04
C ASN A 289 30.24 29.08 -13.96
N LYS A 290 30.30 27.79 -14.31
CA LYS A 290 29.30 27.14 -15.19
C LYS A 290 28.21 26.36 -14.46
N HIS A 291 28.30 26.21 -13.14
CA HIS A 291 27.38 25.36 -12.37
C HIS A 291 26.15 26.08 -11.78
N VAL A 292 25.89 27.34 -12.12
CA VAL A 292 24.84 28.13 -11.42
C VAL A 292 23.53 28.32 -12.20
N ASP A 293 23.48 28.33 -13.55
CA ASP A 293 22.27 28.84 -14.23
C ASP A 293 21.72 28.01 -15.41
N SER A 294 21.65 26.68 -15.31
CA SER A 294 20.76 25.92 -16.21
C SER A 294 20.14 24.70 -15.53
N PRO A 295 18.80 24.58 -15.51
CA PRO A 295 18.13 23.35 -15.14
C PRO A 295 18.68 22.23 -16.03
N SER A 296 19.03 21.10 -15.42
CA SER A 296 19.57 19.98 -16.19
C SER A 296 18.49 19.50 -17.17
N GLN A 297 18.86 19.13 -18.40
CA GLN A 297 17.90 18.55 -19.37
C GLN A 297 17.19 17.30 -18.80
N THR A 298 17.78 16.66 -17.78
CA THR A 298 17.18 15.64 -16.93
C THR A 298 15.97 16.15 -16.12
N ASP A 299 16.02 17.35 -15.55
CA ASP A 299 14.89 17.95 -14.84
C ASP A 299 13.74 18.28 -15.80
N GLU A 300 14.07 18.69 -17.03
CA GLU A 300 13.09 18.98 -18.06
C GLU A 300 12.41 17.69 -18.57
N LEU A 301 13.16 16.60 -18.75
CA LEU A 301 12.63 15.28 -19.09
C LEU A 301 11.75 14.68 -17.97
N VAL A 302 12.13 14.85 -16.70
CA VAL A 302 11.31 14.44 -15.56
C VAL A 302 10.01 15.25 -15.50
N MET A 303 10.08 16.56 -15.75
CA MET A 303 8.91 17.45 -15.76
C MET A 303 7.95 17.17 -16.93
N ILE A 304 8.46 16.87 -18.13
CA ILE A 304 7.65 16.51 -19.30
C ILE A 304 6.93 15.18 -19.06
N ASN A 305 7.61 14.20 -18.48
CA ASN A 305 7.02 12.89 -18.20
C ASN A 305 5.99 12.96 -17.05
N CYS A 306 6.23 13.78 -16.02
CA CYS A 306 5.23 14.02 -14.98
C CYS A 306 3.97 14.74 -15.50
N LYS A 307 4.12 15.73 -16.40
CA LYS A 307 2.98 16.46 -16.99
C LYS A 307 2.12 15.59 -17.91
N GLN A 308 2.74 14.74 -18.74
CA GLN A 308 1.99 13.83 -19.62
C GLN A 308 1.19 12.79 -18.82
N ASN A 309 1.73 12.29 -17.71
CA ASN A 309 1.04 11.29 -16.89
C ASN A 309 -0.11 11.88 -16.03
N LEU A 310 -0.01 13.15 -15.60
CA LEU A 310 -1.11 13.86 -14.92
C LEU A 310 -2.27 14.21 -15.86
N ALA A 311 -1.99 14.48 -17.14
CA ALA A 311 -3.03 14.74 -18.13
C ALA A 311 -3.87 13.47 -18.41
N ILE A 312 -3.21 12.30 -18.55
CA ILE A 312 -3.88 11.02 -18.83
C ILE A 312 -4.71 10.54 -17.61
N SER A 313 -4.27 10.82 -16.38
CA SER A 313 -5.04 10.47 -15.17
C SER A 313 -6.30 11.33 -14.98
N ASN A 314 -6.24 12.61 -15.39
CA ASN A 314 -7.35 13.55 -15.24
C ASN A 314 -8.43 13.40 -16.33
N GLU A 315 -8.05 12.92 -17.52
CA GLU A 315 -8.99 12.63 -18.60
C GLU A 315 -9.81 11.36 -18.31
N SER A 316 -9.20 10.36 -17.67
CA SER A 316 -9.89 9.13 -17.25
C SER A 316 -10.84 9.32 -16.05
N THR A 317 -10.59 10.30 -15.18
CA THR A 317 -11.48 10.61 -14.04
C THR A 317 -12.65 11.52 -14.43
N ARG A 318 -12.53 12.36 -15.48
CA ARG A 318 -13.65 13.17 -15.98
C ARG A 318 -14.69 12.35 -16.75
N ASN A 319 -14.28 11.32 -17.48
CA ASN A 319 -15.21 10.49 -18.26
C ASN A 319 -16.09 9.56 -17.40
N LEU A 320 -15.68 9.22 -16.18
CA LEU A 320 -16.49 8.42 -15.25
C LEU A 320 -17.52 9.24 -14.45
N HIS A 321 -17.40 10.56 -14.42
CA HIS A 321 -18.30 11.41 -13.63
C HIS A 321 -19.49 11.96 -14.43
N GLN A 322 -19.51 11.79 -15.76
CA GLN A 322 -20.55 12.34 -16.64
C GLN A 322 -21.68 11.37 -17.00
N ASP A 323 -21.49 10.05 -16.85
CA ASP A 323 -22.52 9.04 -17.19
C ASP A 323 -23.41 8.61 -16.01
N GLY A 324 -23.17 9.10 -14.79
CA GLY A 324 -23.89 8.65 -13.57
C GLY A 324 -25.06 9.53 -13.09
N MET A 325 -25.37 10.64 -13.75
CA MET A 325 -26.31 11.66 -13.24
C MET A 325 -27.42 12.04 -14.24
N GLN A 326 -27.94 11.06 -14.98
CA GLN A 326 -29.26 11.15 -15.61
C GLN A 326 -30.04 9.91 -15.22
N TYR A 327 -31.20 10.10 -14.60
CA TYR A 327 -32.26 9.14 -14.21
C TYR A 327 -32.53 9.17 -12.71
N LEU A 328 -33.21 10.22 -12.25
CA LEU A 328 -34.10 10.21 -11.08
C LEU A 328 -34.87 11.54 -11.04
N LEU A 329 -35.76 11.73 -12.02
CA LEU A 329 -36.90 12.64 -11.94
C LEU A 329 -38.01 12.05 -12.81
N LEU A 330 -38.84 11.21 -12.19
CA LEU A 330 -40.28 11.02 -12.45
C LEU A 330 -40.88 10.13 -11.36
#